data_AF-A0A928ULH2-F1
#
_entry.id   AF-A0A928ULH2-F1
#
_cell.length_a   1.000
_cell.length_b   1.000
_cell.length_c   1.000
_cell.angle_alpha   90.00
_cell.angle_beta   90.00
_cell.angle_gamma   90.00
#
_symmetry.space_group_name_H-M   'P 1'
#
loop_
_entity.id
_entity.type
_entity.pdbx_description
1 polymer ?
#
loop_
_entity_poly.entity_id
_entity_poly.type
_entity_poly.pdbx_seq_one_letter_code
_entity_poly.pdbx_strand_id
1 'polypeptide(L)'
;MERDISRIFNYADIPEAVNQLSQLNHWKKQVLRNKQLKPSEQLTIIKPKVTPLRFLYKFQGKEEQVNFISANQARLFSNQNLTRLQEISYYTASCKSSKQGLCLWRRNSSVIDGNVEKGGQSFSLLSNITSLKFRYIGGKQKNPEWKTEWPFFSEVSTNTPLPYAIEITLKVKVKETVKQFQKIALIHHPDIFVPKMKISTFTAPSTLTLPVSKP
;
A
#
# COMPACT_ATOMS: atom_id res chain seq x y z
N MET A 1 6.06 0.22 -5.20
CA MET A 1 5.67 1.29 -4.26
C MET A 1 4.84 2.36 -4.94
N GLU A 2 5.41 3.17 -5.84
CA GLU A 2 4.67 4.24 -6.53
C GLU A 2 3.37 3.77 -7.20
N ARG A 3 3.40 2.70 -7.99
CA ARG A 3 2.19 2.14 -8.63
C ARG A 3 1.09 1.76 -7.63
N ASP A 4 1.49 1.27 -6.45
CA ASP A 4 0.54 0.92 -5.40
C ASP A 4 -0.05 2.20 -4.77
N ILE A 5 0.79 3.22 -4.53
CA ILE A 5 0.41 4.51 -3.96
C ILE A 5 -0.48 5.32 -4.90
N SER A 6 -0.16 5.37 -6.19
CA SER A 6 -0.96 6.12 -7.18
C SER A 6 -2.34 5.49 -7.41
N ARG A 7 -2.50 4.21 -7.07
CA ARG A 7 -3.75 3.46 -7.13
C ARG A 7 -4.41 3.26 -5.76
N ILE A 8 -4.03 4.08 -4.79
CA ILE A 8 -4.77 4.22 -3.54
C ILE A 8 -6.17 4.74 -3.92
N PHE A 9 -7.18 3.88 -3.77
CA PHE A 9 -8.61 4.19 -4.01
C PHE A 9 -8.98 4.68 -5.41
N ASN A 10 -8.60 3.95 -6.48
CA ASN A 10 -9.16 4.24 -7.81
C ASN A 10 -10.68 3.98 -7.82
N TYR A 11 -11.47 5.04 -7.80
CA TYR A 11 -12.93 4.98 -7.61
C TYR A 11 -13.65 4.23 -8.73
N ALA A 12 -13.09 4.22 -9.94
CA ALA A 12 -13.63 3.39 -11.03
C ALA A 12 -13.64 1.90 -10.68
N ASP A 13 -12.66 1.45 -9.88
CA ASP A 13 -12.54 0.05 -9.46
C ASP A 13 -13.37 -0.27 -8.20
N ILE A 14 -13.89 0.74 -7.48
CA ILE A 14 -14.58 0.52 -6.20
C ILE A 14 -15.97 -0.11 -6.39
N PRO A 15 -16.89 0.41 -7.24
CA PRO A 15 -18.16 -0.25 -7.51
C PRO A 15 -17.99 -1.67 -8.03
N GLU A 16 -17.00 -1.88 -8.91
CA GLU A 16 -16.68 -3.21 -9.44
C GLU A 16 -16.18 -4.15 -8.33
N ALA A 17 -15.26 -3.69 -7.48
CA ALA A 17 -14.75 -4.47 -6.36
C ALA A 17 -15.83 -4.79 -5.32
N VAL A 18 -16.77 -3.87 -5.07
CA VAL A 18 -17.92 -4.08 -4.19
C VAL A 18 -18.85 -5.15 -4.75
N ASN A 19 -19.14 -5.09 -6.05
CA ASN A 19 -19.95 -6.12 -6.72
C ASN A 19 -19.27 -7.49 -6.63
N GLN A 20 -17.96 -7.56 -6.88
CA GLN A 20 -17.18 -8.79 -6.76
C GLN A 20 -17.18 -9.36 -5.34
N LEU A 21 -17.05 -8.52 -4.31
CA LEU A 21 -17.17 -8.93 -2.91
C LEU A 21 -18.55 -9.52 -2.59
N SER A 22 -19.62 -8.92 -3.15
CA SER A 22 -20.98 -9.43 -3.00
C SER A 22 -21.15 -10.82 -3.62
N GLN A 23 -20.68 -11.00 -4.86
CA GLN A 23 -20.74 -12.28 -5.59
C GLN A 23 -19.93 -13.38 -4.88
N LEU A 24 -18.73 -13.04 -4.41
CA LEU A 24 -17.87 -13.89 -3.57
C LEU A 24 -18.62 -14.45 -2.36
N ASN A 25 -19.33 -13.58 -1.65
CA ASN A 25 -20.09 -13.94 -0.45
C ASN A 25 -21.31 -14.80 -0.79
N HIS A 26 -22.00 -14.50 -1.88
CA HIS A 26 -23.14 -15.30 -2.34
C HIS A 26 -22.71 -16.73 -2.70
N TRP A 27 -21.64 -16.88 -3.50
CA TRP A 27 -21.09 -18.18 -3.87
C TRP A 27 -20.66 -18.99 -2.64
N LYS A 28 -19.92 -18.38 -1.69
CA LYS A 28 -19.53 -19.07 -0.45
C LYS A 28 -20.73 -19.52 0.39
N LYS A 29 -21.78 -18.70 0.51
CA LYS A 29 -23.02 -19.07 1.20
C LYS A 29 -23.77 -20.22 0.51
N GLN A 30 -23.69 -20.33 -0.81
CA GLN A 30 -24.27 -21.45 -1.55
C GLN A 30 -23.44 -22.73 -1.38
N VAL A 31 -22.11 -22.65 -1.44
CA VAL A 31 -21.22 -23.79 -1.17
C VAL A 31 -21.38 -24.30 0.27
N LEU A 32 -21.54 -23.41 1.25
CA LEU A 32 -21.81 -23.76 2.65
C LEU A 32 -23.19 -24.42 2.83
N ARG A 33 -24.20 -24.01 2.07
CA ARG A 33 -25.54 -24.63 2.09
C ARG A 33 -25.57 -26.01 1.41
N ASN A 34 -24.74 -26.21 0.39
CA ASN A 34 -24.75 -27.42 -0.43
C ASN A 34 -23.76 -28.51 0.04
N LYS A 35 -22.97 -28.27 1.11
CA LYS A 35 -22.02 -29.24 1.66
C LYS A 35 -22.55 -29.89 2.95
N GLN A 36 -23.09 -31.11 2.85
CA GLN A 36 -22.95 -32.12 3.91
C GLN A 36 -21.49 -32.60 3.86
N LEU A 37 -20.60 -32.08 4.72
CA LEU A 37 -19.21 -32.52 4.77
C LEU A 37 -19.02 -33.68 5.76
N LYS A 38 -18.30 -34.72 5.31
CA LYS A 38 -17.81 -35.81 6.17
C LYS A 38 -16.79 -35.27 7.21
N PRO A 39 -16.67 -35.85 8.41
CA PRO A 39 -16.00 -35.21 9.55
C PRO A 39 -14.46 -35.11 9.53
N SER A 40 -13.75 -35.56 8.49
CA SER A 40 -12.29 -35.76 8.57
C SER A 40 -11.40 -34.70 7.92
N GLU A 41 -11.94 -33.61 7.38
CA GLU A 41 -11.13 -32.48 6.88
C GLU A 41 -11.59 -31.18 7.52
N GLN A 42 -11.18 -30.95 8.76
CA GLN A 42 -11.30 -29.64 9.40
C GLN A 42 -10.29 -28.67 8.77
N LEU A 43 -10.56 -28.23 7.55
CA LEU A 43 -10.07 -26.94 7.07
C LEU A 43 -10.66 -25.89 8.01
N THR A 44 -9.81 -25.20 8.77
CA THR A 44 -10.20 -24.10 9.66
C THR A 44 -11.02 -23.08 8.88
N ILE A 45 -12.34 -23.11 9.04
CA ILE A 45 -13.28 -22.24 8.34
C ILE A 45 -13.13 -20.84 8.94
N ILE A 46 -12.23 -20.02 8.37
CA ILE A 46 -12.23 -18.59 8.62
C ILE A 46 -13.50 -18.04 7.95
N LYS A 47 -14.56 -17.84 8.75
CA LYS A 47 -15.79 -17.18 8.29
C LYS A 47 -15.39 -15.82 7.66
N PRO A 48 -15.65 -15.57 6.37
CA PRO A 48 -15.32 -14.28 5.78
C PRO A 48 -16.24 -13.25 6.44
N LYS A 49 -15.62 -12.35 7.20
CA LYS A 49 -16.27 -11.13 7.67
C LYS A 49 -16.69 -10.38 6.42
N VAL A 50 -18.00 -10.18 6.21
CA VAL A 50 -18.47 -9.22 5.19
C VAL A 50 -17.72 -7.93 5.47
N THR A 51 -17.10 -7.35 4.45
CA THR A 51 -16.30 -6.13 4.56
C THR A 51 -17.20 -4.96 4.15
N PRO A 52 -17.87 -4.27 5.10
CA PRO A 52 -18.60 -3.03 4.83
C PRO A 52 -17.78 -2.04 3.99
N LEU A 53 -18.47 -1.22 3.20
CA LEU A 53 -17.85 -0.18 2.34
C LEU A 53 -16.85 0.72 3.08
N ARG A 54 -17.07 0.99 4.37
CA ARG A 54 -16.16 1.76 5.24
C ARG A 54 -14.74 1.16 5.35
N PHE A 55 -14.58 -0.13 5.06
CA PHE A 55 -13.28 -0.79 5.09
C PHE A 55 -12.50 -0.58 3.79
N LEU A 56 -13.10 -0.09 2.70
CA LEU A 56 -12.42 0.03 1.40
C LEU A 56 -11.48 1.23 1.30
N TYR A 57 -11.51 2.13 2.29
CA TYR A 57 -10.86 3.45 2.25
C TYR A 57 -9.82 3.64 3.37
N LYS A 58 -9.20 2.56 3.82
CA LYS A 58 -8.28 2.61 4.95
C LYS A 58 -6.90 3.10 4.54
N PHE A 59 -6.44 4.14 5.22
CA PHE A 59 -5.10 4.67 5.14
C PHE A 59 -4.58 4.94 6.54
N GLN A 60 -3.32 4.57 6.80
CA GLN A 60 -2.60 4.90 8.01
C GLN A 60 -1.15 5.20 7.62
N GLY A 61 -0.70 6.40 7.97
CA GLY A 61 0.66 6.84 7.74
C GLY A 61 1.41 6.97 9.05
N LYS A 62 2.54 6.28 9.18
CA LYS A 62 3.56 6.52 10.21
C LYS A 62 4.85 6.96 9.53
N GLU A 63 5.84 7.41 10.30
CA GLU A 63 7.10 7.89 9.72
C GLU A 63 7.84 6.78 8.96
N GLU A 64 7.90 5.56 9.49
CA GLU A 64 8.68 4.45 8.89
C GLU A 64 7.80 3.35 8.28
N GLN A 65 6.48 3.51 8.34
CA GLN A 65 5.52 2.53 7.85
C GLN A 65 4.31 3.22 7.24
N VAL A 66 3.84 2.71 6.10
CA VAL A 66 2.58 3.14 5.51
C VAL A 66 1.70 1.92 5.22
N ASN A 67 0.44 2.00 5.63
CA ASN A 67 -0.56 0.95 5.44
C ASN A 67 -1.76 1.52 4.71
N PHE A 68 -2.20 0.86 3.64
CA PHE A 68 -3.33 1.33 2.86
C PHE A 68 -3.98 0.23 2.04
N ILE A 69 -5.15 0.51 1.48
CA ILE A 69 -5.78 -0.36 0.48
C ILE A 69 -5.55 0.20 -0.92
N SER A 70 -5.24 -0.69 -1.86
CA SER A 70 -4.94 -0.35 -3.25
C SER A 70 -5.72 -1.23 -4.21
N ALA A 71 -6.16 -0.67 -5.33
CA ALA A 71 -6.83 -1.38 -6.41
C ALA A 71 -5.86 -2.04 -7.42
N ASN A 72 -4.61 -2.28 -7.00
CA ASN A 72 -3.55 -2.80 -7.87
C ASN A 72 -3.36 -4.33 -7.77
N GLN A 73 -4.39 -5.10 -7.40
CA GLN A 73 -4.27 -6.55 -7.37
C GLN A 73 -4.43 -7.13 -8.78
N ALA A 74 -3.35 -7.68 -9.33
CA ALA A 74 -3.39 -8.38 -10.60
C ALA A 74 -4.18 -9.69 -10.47
N ARG A 75 -5.10 -9.93 -11.41
CA ARG A 75 -5.74 -11.23 -11.60
C ARG A 75 -5.01 -11.95 -12.73
N LEU A 76 -4.38 -13.06 -12.40
CA LEU A 76 -3.67 -13.87 -13.40
C LEU A 76 -4.61 -14.87 -14.08
N PHE A 77 -5.68 -15.29 -13.39
CA PHE A 77 -6.68 -16.22 -13.93
C PHE A 77 -8.09 -15.68 -13.71
N SER A 78 -8.96 -15.89 -14.70
CA SER A 78 -10.35 -15.40 -14.69
C SER A 78 -11.21 -16.03 -13.59
N ASN A 79 -10.88 -17.25 -13.16
CA ASN A 79 -11.58 -17.99 -12.11
C ASN A 79 -11.08 -17.69 -10.69
N GLN A 80 -10.09 -16.80 -10.52
CA GLN A 80 -9.63 -16.41 -9.20
C GLN A 80 -10.71 -15.57 -8.50
N ASN A 81 -11.24 -16.13 -7.41
CA ASN A 81 -12.23 -15.48 -6.57
C ASN A 81 -11.54 -14.45 -5.64
N LEU A 82 -10.92 -13.43 -6.24
CA LEU A 82 -10.13 -12.39 -5.56
C LEU A 82 -10.63 -11.02 -5.99
N THR A 83 -10.73 -10.07 -5.08
CA THR A 83 -11.02 -8.67 -5.42
C THR A 83 -9.85 -8.03 -6.15
N ARG A 84 -10.09 -6.92 -6.86
CA ARG A 84 -9.01 -6.04 -7.34
C ARG A 84 -8.33 -5.25 -6.21
N LEU A 85 -8.98 -5.21 -5.06
CA LEU A 85 -8.52 -4.53 -3.87
C LEU A 85 -7.66 -5.47 -3.02
N GLN A 86 -6.54 -4.94 -2.55
CA GLN A 86 -5.66 -5.59 -1.59
C GLN A 86 -5.22 -4.58 -0.52
N GLU A 87 -4.99 -5.07 0.69
CA GLU A 87 -4.26 -4.32 1.69
C GLU A 87 -2.77 -4.38 1.39
N ILE A 88 -2.07 -3.26 1.54
CA ILE A 88 -0.64 -3.14 1.30
C ILE A 88 0.00 -2.46 2.52
N SER A 89 1.17 -2.96 2.91
CA SER A 89 2.04 -2.28 3.85
C SER A 89 3.46 -2.19 3.29
N TYR A 90 4.09 -1.04 3.50
CA TYR A 90 5.53 -0.87 3.32
C TYR A 90 6.15 -0.50 4.66
N TYR A 91 7.22 -1.18 5.03
CA TYR A 91 7.93 -0.99 6.30
C TYR A 91 9.36 -1.50 6.21
N THR A 92 10.21 -1.10 7.16
CA THR A 92 11.53 -1.67 7.36
C THR A 92 11.52 -2.70 8.49
N ALA A 93 12.22 -3.82 8.29
CA ALA A 93 12.44 -4.82 9.33
C ALA A 93 13.74 -5.57 9.06
N SER A 94 14.26 -6.30 10.06
CA SER A 94 15.46 -7.12 9.91
C SER A 94 15.34 -8.09 8.72
N CYS A 95 16.42 -8.25 7.97
CA CYS A 95 16.48 -9.16 6.84
C CYS A 95 16.51 -10.62 7.32
N LYS A 96 15.64 -11.49 6.79
CA LYS A 96 15.60 -12.92 7.18
C LYS A 96 16.88 -13.68 6.81
N SER A 97 17.55 -13.29 5.73
CA SER A 97 18.71 -13.98 5.15
C SER A 97 20.07 -13.37 5.52
N SER A 98 20.08 -12.22 6.21
CA SER A 98 21.30 -11.50 6.56
C SER A 98 21.35 -11.26 8.06
N LYS A 99 22.48 -11.59 8.70
CA LYS A 99 22.73 -11.30 10.12
C LYS A 99 22.84 -9.79 10.41
N GLN A 100 22.96 -8.94 9.38
CA GLN A 100 23.14 -7.49 9.54
C GLN A 100 22.33 -6.70 8.50
N GLY A 101 21.61 -5.68 8.98
CA GLY A 101 20.93 -4.69 8.14
C GLY A 101 19.40 -4.79 8.11
N LEU A 102 18.77 -3.69 7.67
CA LEU A 102 17.32 -3.61 7.47
C LEU A 102 16.98 -3.90 6.01
N CYS A 103 15.82 -4.50 5.81
CA CYS A 103 15.21 -4.74 4.51
C CYS A 103 13.93 -3.89 4.39
N LEU A 104 13.68 -3.38 3.18
CA LEU A 104 12.38 -2.83 2.80
C LEU A 104 11.45 -4.01 2.52
N TRP A 105 10.38 -4.11 3.29
CA TRP A 105 9.35 -5.12 3.13
C TRP A 105 8.12 -4.54 2.47
N ARG A 106 7.49 -5.36 1.62
CA ARG A 106 6.13 -5.15 1.13
C ARG A 106 5.26 -6.29 1.65
N ARG A 107 4.23 -5.96 2.42
CA ARG A 107 3.14 -6.88 2.75
C ARG A 107 2.00 -6.65 1.79
N ASN A 108 1.33 -7.72 1.39
CA ASN A 108 0.02 -7.63 0.76
C ASN A 108 -0.93 -8.72 1.25
N SER A 109 -2.20 -8.34 1.41
CA SER A 109 -3.30 -9.26 1.73
C SER A 109 -4.42 -9.07 0.72
N SER A 110 -4.88 -10.17 0.12
CA SER A 110 -6.09 -10.18 -0.72
C SER A 110 -7.37 -10.15 0.11
N VAL A 111 -7.26 -10.26 1.44
CA VAL A 111 -8.38 -10.17 2.37
C VAL A 111 -8.34 -8.79 3.00
N ILE A 112 -9.41 -8.02 2.82
CA ILE A 112 -9.60 -6.70 3.43
C ILE A 112 -10.34 -6.89 4.74
N ASP A 113 -9.72 -6.52 5.85
CA ASP A 113 -10.30 -6.72 7.17
C ASP A 113 -10.22 -5.46 8.08
N GLY A 114 -10.43 -5.69 9.38
CA GLY A 114 -10.45 -4.64 10.40
C GLY A 114 -9.09 -3.99 10.64
N ASN A 115 -7.99 -4.66 10.30
CA ASN A 115 -6.64 -4.33 10.70
C ASN A 115 -5.67 -4.45 9.52
N VAL A 116 -5.39 -3.31 8.88
CA VAL A 116 -4.47 -3.19 7.73
C VAL A 116 -3.00 -3.46 8.06
N GLU A 117 -2.67 -3.80 9.30
CA GLU A 117 -1.31 -4.20 9.70
C GLU A 117 -1.14 -5.73 9.74
N LYS A 118 -2.23 -6.52 9.69
CA LYS A 118 -2.19 -7.97 9.93
C LYS A 118 -2.52 -8.81 8.70
N GLY A 119 -2.13 -10.08 8.76
CA GLY A 119 -2.40 -11.07 7.71
C GLY A 119 -1.58 -10.86 6.42
N GLY A 120 -1.95 -11.59 5.38
CA GLY A 120 -1.29 -11.53 4.08
C GLY A 120 0.11 -12.16 4.06
N GLN A 121 0.84 -11.86 3.00
CA GLN A 121 2.21 -12.32 2.78
C GLN A 121 3.15 -11.11 2.69
N SER A 122 4.36 -11.26 3.26
CA SER A 122 5.40 -10.23 3.22
C SER A 122 6.60 -10.70 2.42
N PHE A 123 7.11 -9.80 1.58
CA PHE A 123 8.25 -10.03 0.71
C PHE A 123 9.28 -8.93 0.91
N SER A 124 10.56 -9.32 0.98
CA SER A 124 11.66 -8.35 1.00
C SER A 124 11.88 -7.83 -0.42
N LEU A 125 11.81 -6.51 -0.60
CA LEU A 125 12.03 -5.85 -1.90
C LEU A 125 13.48 -5.41 -2.08
N LEU A 126 14.11 -4.93 -1.01
CA LEU A 126 15.46 -4.36 -1.07
C LEU A 126 16.16 -4.53 0.27
N SER A 127 17.42 -4.95 0.25
CA SER A 127 18.28 -5.10 1.44
C SER A 127 19.19 -3.88 1.64
N ASN A 128 19.90 -3.85 2.78
CA ASN A 128 20.85 -2.80 3.14
C ASN A 128 20.21 -1.41 3.24
N ILE A 129 18.97 -1.35 3.71
CA ILE A 129 18.30 -0.09 4.03
C ILE A 129 18.90 0.47 5.30
N THR A 130 19.21 1.77 5.30
CA THR A 130 19.63 2.49 6.50
C THR A 130 18.50 3.34 7.07
N SER A 131 17.59 3.83 6.24
CA SER A 131 16.42 4.59 6.69
C SER A 131 15.31 4.56 5.63
N LEU A 132 14.07 4.46 6.09
CA LEU A 132 12.86 4.67 5.30
C LEU A 132 12.01 5.69 6.05
N LYS A 133 11.66 6.80 5.38
CA LYS A 133 10.79 7.83 5.94
C LYS A 133 9.68 8.19 4.97
N PHE A 134 8.50 8.40 5.53
CA PHE A 134 7.32 8.88 4.84
C PHE A 134 6.93 10.24 5.42
N ARG A 135 6.58 11.18 4.54
CA ARG A 135 5.86 12.40 4.91
C ARG A 135 4.58 12.50 4.09
N TYR A 136 3.58 13.12 4.67
CA TYR A 136 2.22 13.17 4.14
C TYR A 136 1.78 14.61 4.04
N ILE A 137 1.15 15.00 2.94
CA ILE A 137 0.57 16.33 2.76
C ILE A 137 -0.85 16.19 2.28
N GLY A 138 -1.78 16.96 2.84
CA GLY A 138 -3.16 17.03 2.37
C GLY A 138 -4.17 17.38 3.44
N GLY A 139 -5.40 16.89 3.27
CA GLY A 139 -6.54 17.24 4.12
C GLY A 139 -7.15 18.60 3.75
N LYS A 140 -8.24 18.99 4.42
CA LYS A 140 -9.10 20.12 4.02
C LYS A 140 -8.50 21.53 4.22
N GLN A 141 -7.19 21.64 4.46
CA GLN A 141 -6.51 22.91 4.74
C GLN A 141 -6.16 23.66 3.45
N LYS A 142 -6.26 24.98 3.46
CA LYS A 142 -5.95 25.86 2.32
C LYS A 142 -4.46 25.85 1.96
N ASN A 143 -3.59 25.76 2.97
CA ASN A 143 -2.14 25.66 2.84
C ASN A 143 -1.68 24.41 3.61
N PRO A 144 -1.68 23.22 3.00
CA PRO A 144 -1.34 21.99 3.70
C PRO A 144 0.17 21.92 3.96
N GLU A 145 0.55 21.49 5.15
CA GLU A 145 1.94 21.25 5.54
C GLU A 145 2.27 19.76 5.51
N TRP A 146 3.56 19.44 5.35
CA TRP A 146 4.06 18.07 5.43
C TRP A 146 4.06 17.57 6.88
N LYS A 147 3.48 16.38 7.09
CA LYS A 147 3.37 15.71 8.38
C LYS A 147 4.11 14.38 8.34
N THR A 148 4.71 13.95 9.45
CA THR A 148 5.38 12.64 9.58
C THR A 148 4.40 11.51 9.88
N GLU A 149 3.18 11.84 10.29
CA GLU A 149 2.12 10.88 10.59
C GLU A 149 0.81 11.30 9.93
N TRP A 150 0.00 10.30 9.58
CA TRP A 150 -1.35 10.47 9.10
C TRP A 150 -2.28 9.55 9.90
N PRO A 151 -3.27 10.12 10.62
CA PRO A 151 -4.10 9.35 11.54
C PRO A 151 -4.90 8.27 10.81
N PHE A 152 -5.07 7.13 11.48
CA PHE A 152 -5.96 6.08 11.02
C PHE A 152 -7.40 6.46 11.34
N PHE A 153 -8.27 6.38 10.33
CA PHE A 153 -9.70 6.58 10.50
C PHE A 153 -10.40 5.21 10.40
N SER A 154 -10.90 4.72 11.54
CA SER A 154 -11.63 3.46 11.64
C SER A 154 -12.99 3.49 10.93
N GLU A 155 -13.58 4.68 10.84
CA GLU A 155 -14.84 4.94 10.15
C GLU A 155 -14.56 5.81 8.94
N VAL A 156 -14.59 5.19 7.76
CA VAL A 156 -14.40 5.95 6.54
C VAL A 156 -15.74 6.42 6.02
N SER A 157 -15.92 7.73 6.06
CA SER A 157 -16.95 8.45 5.33
C SER A 157 -16.35 9.05 4.05
N THR A 158 -17.19 9.50 3.13
CA THR A 158 -16.75 10.29 1.96
C THR A 158 -15.98 11.56 2.34
N ASN A 159 -16.02 11.96 3.61
CA ASN A 159 -15.35 13.13 4.15
C ASN A 159 -14.03 12.83 4.89
N THR A 160 -13.60 11.57 4.95
CA THR A 160 -12.35 11.20 5.64
C THR A 160 -11.16 11.84 4.92
N PRO A 161 -10.35 12.66 5.62
CA PRO A 161 -9.25 13.38 4.98
C PRO A 161 -8.13 12.39 4.65
N LEU A 162 -7.86 12.25 3.35
CA LEU A 162 -6.72 11.51 2.82
C LEU A 162 -5.57 12.48 2.49
N PRO A 163 -4.32 12.00 2.51
CA PRO A 163 -3.23 12.79 1.96
C PRO A 163 -3.41 12.94 0.45
N TYR A 164 -2.99 14.09 -0.08
CA TYR A 164 -2.90 14.37 -1.51
C TYR A 164 -1.64 13.77 -2.11
N ALA A 165 -0.56 13.73 -1.32
CA ALA A 165 0.69 13.13 -1.72
C ALA A 165 1.43 12.53 -0.53
N ILE A 166 2.29 11.57 -0.85
CA ILE A 166 3.23 10.96 0.07
C ILE A 166 4.63 11.23 -0.48
N GLU A 167 5.49 11.80 0.35
CA GLU A 167 6.91 11.83 0.09
C GLU A 167 7.56 10.61 0.72
N ILE A 168 8.39 9.94 -0.05
CA ILE A 168 9.13 8.74 0.33
C ILE A 168 10.61 9.11 0.29
N THR A 169 11.28 9.00 1.42
CA THR A 169 12.74 9.13 1.52
C THR A 169 13.33 7.78 1.90
N LEU A 170 14.21 7.25 1.06
CA LEU A 170 14.86 5.96 1.25
C LEU A 170 16.38 6.15 1.23
N LYS A 171 17.07 5.68 2.26
CA LYS A 171 18.53 5.63 2.32
C LYS A 171 18.99 4.18 2.25
N VAL A 172 19.93 3.90 1.36
CA VAL A 172 20.44 2.56 1.07
C VAL A 172 21.96 2.56 1.14
N LYS A 173 22.54 1.61 1.87
CA LYS A 173 23.98 1.37 1.90
C LYS A 173 24.40 0.54 0.69
N VAL A 174 25.26 1.11 -0.14
CA VAL A 174 25.87 0.44 -1.30
C VAL A 174 27.39 0.45 -1.10
N LYS A 175 27.96 -0.73 -0.82
CA LYS A 175 29.34 -0.88 -0.33
C LYS A 175 29.55 -0.06 0.95
N GLU A 176 30.46 0.89 0.94
CA GLU A 176 30.76 1.79 2.08
C GLU A 176 30.02 3.14 1.99
N THR A 177 29.28 3.38 0.91
CA THR A 177 28.58 4.65 0.67
C THR A 177 27.09 4.53 0.97
N VAL A 178 26.47 5.62 1.46
CA VAL A 178 25.02 5.71 1.63
C VAL A 178 24.44 6.56 0.51
N LYS A 179 23.51 6.00 -0.26
CA LYS A 179 22.74 6.72 -1.29
C LYS A 179 21.36 7.07 -0.76
N GLN A 180 20.91 8.29 -1.02
CA GLN A 180 19.56 8.75 -0.67
C GLN A 180 18.72 8.89 -1.94
N PHE A 181 17.51 8.36 -1.88
CA PHE A 181 16.47 8.50 -2.88
C PHE A 181 15.27 9.20 -2.26
N GLN A 182 14.70 10.16 -2.98
CA GLN A 182 13.52 10.90 -2.55
C GLN A 182 12.53 10.94 -3.69
N LYS A 183 11.27 10.67 -3.40
CA LYS A 183 10.20 10.69 -4.39
C LYS A 183 8.88 11.14 -3.78
N ILE A 184 8.16 11.98 -4.51
CA ILE A 184 6.78 12.36 -4.19
C ILE A 184 5.84 11.52 -5.06
N ALA A 185 4.91 10.83 -4.42
CA ALA A 185 3.85 10.06 -5.07
C ALA A 185 2.50 10.72 -4.78
N LEU A 186 1.79 11.10 -5.84
CA LEU A 186 0.46 11.67 -5.75
C LEU A 186 -0.58 10.56 -5.49
N ILE A 187 -1.54 10.85 -4.63
CA ILE A 187 -2.71 10.01 -4.40
C ILE A 187 -3.82 10.57 -5.27
N HIS A 188 -4.30 9.77 -6.22
CA HIS A 188 -5.42 10.16 -7.05
C HIS A 188 -6.73 10.02 -6.27
N HIS A 189 -7.46 11.13 -6.16
CA HIS A 189 -8.80 11.16 -5.62
C HIS A 189 -9.76 11.65 -6.73
N PRO A 190 -10.87 10.96 -7.02
CA PRO A 190 -11.81 11.38 -8.07
C PRO A 190 -12.47 12.74 -7.77
N ASP A 191 -12.71 13.03 -6.48
CA ASP A 191 -13.48 14.22 -6.06
C ASP A 191 -12.62 15.38 -5.53
N ILE A 192 -11.28 15.27 -5.54
CA ILE A 192 -10.42 16.35 -5.03
C ILE A 192 -9.82 17.09 -6.22
N PHE A 193 -10.32 18.31 -6.42
CA PHE A 193 -9.65 19.34 -7.19
C PHE A 193 -8.25 19.52 -6.59
N VAL A 194 -7.22 18.92 -7.20
CA VAL A 194 -5.83 19.10 -6.76
C VAL A 194 -5.52 20.58 -6.99
N PRO A 195 -5.39 21.45 -5.96
CA PRO A 195 -4.92 22.80 -6.21
C PRO A 195 -3.57 22.69 -6.92
N LYS A 196 -3.33 23.49 -7.96
CA LYS A 196 -2.07 23.48 -8.73
C LYS A 196 -0.89 23.63 -7.78
N MET A 197 -0.34 22.53 -7.28
CA MET A 197 0.86 22.54 -6.48
C MET A 197 1.99 22.88 -7.44
N LYS A 198 2.70 23.98 -7.18
CA LYS A 198 4.01 24.23 -7.78
C LYS A 198 4.96 23.18 -7.22
N ILE A 199 5.00 22.01 -7.84
CA ILE A 199 6.03 21.01 -7.59
C ILE A 199 7.27 21.57 -8.26
N SER A 200 8.23 22.07 -7.47
CA SER A 200 9.56 22.36 -8.00
C SER A 200 10.16 21.02 -8.43
N THR A 201 10.26 20.82 -9.74
CA THR A 201 11.00 19.70 -10.32
C THR A 201 12.43 19.80 -9.85
N PHE A 202 12.84 18.88 -8.97
CA PHE A 202 14.23 18.78 -8.53
C PHE A 202 15.02 18.04 -9.61
N THR A 203 15.96 18.76 -10.22
CA THR A 203 16.89 18.24 -11.23
C THR A 203 17.74 17.13 -10.61
N ALA A 204 17.81 15.97 -11.27
CA ALA A 204 18.75 14.93 -10.88
C ALA A 204 20.19 15.50 -10.86
N PRO A 205 21.03 15.17 -9.86
CA PRO A 205 22.43 15.54 -9.92
C PRO A 205 23.07 14.85 -11.14
N SER A 206 23.66 15.65 -12.00
CA SER A 206 24.35 15.24 -13.22
C SER A 206 25.39 14.17 -12.91
N THR A 207 25.43 13.16 -13.76
CA THR A 207 26.39 12.06 -13.77
C THR A 207 27.82 12.59 -13.63
N LEU A 208 28.54 12.11 -12.61
CA LEU A 208 29.98 12.32 -12.46
C LEU A 208 30.71 11.69 -13.66
N THR A 209 31.34 12.53 -14.47
CA THR A 209 32.32 12.15 -15.49
C THR A 209 33.53 11.52 -14.82
N LEU A 210 33.85 10.28 -15.19
CA LEU A 210 35.11 9.64 -14.83
C LEU A 210 36.26 10.35 -15.55
N PRO A 211 37.39 10.66 -14.88
CA PRO A 211 38.57 11.17 -15.57
C PRO A 211 39.17 10.07 -16.44
N VAL A 212 39.29 10.35 -17.74
CA VAL A 212 40.06 9.54 -18.68
C VAL A 212 41.54 9.71 -18.33
N SER A 213 42.17 8.66 -17.82
CA SER A 213 43.63 8.56 -17.77
C SER A 213 44.14 8.42 -19.21
N LYS A 214 44.92 9.39 -19.69
CA LYS A 214 45.70 9.21 -20.93
C LYS A 214 46.91 8.29 -20.67
N PRO A 215 47.31 7.47 -21.65
CA PRO A 215 48.57 6.75 -21.63
C PRO A 215 49.78 7.69 -21.81
#